data_AF-T0LAP2-F1
#
_entry.id   AF-T0LAP2-F1
#
_cell.length_a   1.000
_cell.length_b   1.000
_cell.length_c   1.000
_cell.angle_alpha   90.00
_cell.angle_beta   90.00
_cell.angle_gamma   90.00
#
_symmetry.space_group_name_H-M   'P 1'
#
loop_
_entity.id
_entity.type
_entity.pdbx_description
1 polymer ?
#
loop_
_entity_poly.entity_id
_entity_poly.type
_entity_poly.pdbx_seq_one_letter_code
_entity_poly.pdbx_strand_id
1 'polypeptide(L)'
;MYSFVSMDLATRMYIGYSFPVKSEMDAYRKALEMIGKICIDLKRIKLGKYYSDQNILENFNENTMISFIPKRNSRIRGRRNWKKIIERSMDDQMN
;
A
#
# COMPACT_ATOMS: atom_id res chain seq x y z
N MET A 1 -14.67 -10.78 -1.00
CA MET A 1 -13.86 -11.20 -2.17
C MET A 1 -12.94 -10.05 -2.50
N TYR A 2 -11.62 -10.26 -2.47
CA TYR A 2 -10.63 -9.20 -2.70
C TYR A 2 -9.96 -9.43 -4.06
N SER A 3 -9.70 -8.38 -4.82
CA SER A 3 -9.03 -8.46 -6.12
C SER A 3 -7.85 -7.50 -6.14
N PHE A 4 -6.69 -7.97 -6.61
CA PHE A 4 -5.51 -7.16 -6.85
C PHE A 4 -5.35 -6.90 -8.33
N VAL A 5 -5.06 -5.64 -8.67
CA VAL A 5 -4.90 -5.20 -10.05
C VAL A 5 -3.59 -4.44 -10.18
N SER A 6 -2.71 -4.92 -11.05
CA SER A 6 -1.51 -4.20 -11.48
C SER A 6 -1.82 -3.54 -12.82
N MET A 7 -1.63 -2.22 -12.90
CA MET A 7 -1.89 -1.44 -14.10
C MET A 7 -0.66 -0.62 -14.44
N ASP A 8 -0.28 -0.63 -15.72
CA ASP A 8 0.61 0.39 -16.27
C ASP A 8 -0.16 1.70 -16.38
N LEU A 9 0.28 2.72 -15.63
CA LEU A 9 -0.37 4.02 -15.63
C LEU A 9 -0.15 4.80 -16.93
N ALA A 10 0.91 4.50 -17.69
CA ALA A 10 1.19 5.20 -18.94
C ALA A 10 0.25 4.75 -20.07
N THR A 11 0.08 3.44 -20.22
CA THR A 11 -0.77 2.86 -21.27
C THR A 11 -2.19 2.56 -20.82
N ARG A 12 -2.48 2.69 -19.52
CA ARG A 12 -3.70 2.18 -18.85
C ARG A 12 -3.91 0.67 -19.04
N MET A 13 -2.86 -0.07 -19.37
CA MET A 13 -2.93 -1.51 -19.59
C MET A 13 -2.96 -2.26 -18.25
N TYR A 14 -3.90 -3.19 -18.11
CA TYR A 14 -3.92 -4.13 -17.00
C TYR A 14 -2.82 -5.17 -17.20
N ILE A 15 -1.79 -5.15 -16.36
CA ILE A 15 -0.64 -6.07 -16.42
C ILE A 15 -0.94 -7.36 -15.65
N GLY A 16 -1.80 -7.30 -14.63
CA GLY A 16 -2.15 -8.47 -13.85
C GLY A 16 -3.41 -8.28 -13.03
N TYR A 17 -4.23 -9.33 -12.98
CA TYR A 17 -5.45 -9.41 -12.19
C TYR A 17 -5.43 -10.71 -11.38
N SER A 18 -5.55 -10.62 -10.05
CA SER A 18 -5.56 -11.81 -9.19
C SER A 18 -6.57 -11.72 -8.07
N PHE A 19 -7.13 -12.87 -7.70
CA PHE A 19 -7.99 -13.03 -6.53
C PHE A 19 -7.27 -13.94 -5.52
N PRO A 20 -7.02 -13.48 -4.29
CA PRO A 20 -6.48 -14.36 -3.26
C PRO A 20 -7.55 -15.40 -2.90
N VAL A 21 -7.28 -16.67 -3.19
CA VAL A 21 -8.16 -17.79 -2.84
C VAL A 21 -8.10 -18.10 -1.33
N LYS A 22 -7.03 -17.69 -0.64
CA LYS A 22 -6.78 -17.96 0.79
C LYS A 22 -6.86 -16.74 1.71
N SER A 23 -6.06 -15.69 1.46
CA SER A 23 -5.99 -14.51 2.34
C SER A 23 -5.39 -13.30 1.62
N GLU A 24 -5.97 -12.12 1.85
CA GLU A 24 -5.46 -10.82 1.40
C GLU A 24 -4.04 -10.53 1.93
N MET A 25 -3.69 -11.02 3.11
CA MET A 25 -2.35 -10.86 3.69
C MET A 25 -1.30 -11.76 3.01
N ASP A 26 -1.70 -12.98 2.60
CA ASP A 26 -0.82 -13.88 1.85
C ASP A 26 -0.51 -13.32 0.46
N ALA A 27 -1.52 -12.76 -0.22
CA ALA A 27 -1.33 -12.08 -1.49
C ALA A 27 -0.42 -10.85 -1.37
N TYR A 28 -0.58 -10.05 -0.31
CA TYR A 28 0.30 -8.92 -0.03
C TYR A 28 1.78 -9.35 0.14
N ARG A 29 2.03 -10.39 0.94
CA ARG A 29 3.40 -10.90 1.15
C ARG A 29 4.04 -11.39 -0.14
N LYS A 30 3.29 -12.14 -0.97
CA LYS A 30 3.75 -12.60 -2.28
C LYS A 30 4.03 -11.45 -3.24
N ALA A 31 3.19 -10.40 -3.22
CA ALA A 31 3.41 -9.21 -4.03
C ALA A 31 4.70 -8.47 -3.62
N LEU A 32 4.98 -8.34 -2.32
CA LEU A 32 6.25 -7.78 -1.84
C LEU A 32 7.45 -8.64 -2.27
N GLU A 33 7.33 -9.97 -2.20
CA GLU A 33 8.39 -10.87 -2.64
C GLU A 33 8.67 -10.73 -4.15
N MET A 34 7.61 -10.61 -4.96
CA MET A 34 7.74 -10.34 -6.39
C MET A 34 8.40 -8.98 -6.65
N ILE A 35 7.98 -7.92 -5.96
CA ILE A 35 8.61 -6.59 -6.07
C ILE A 35 10.08 -6.65 -5.65
N GLY A 36 10.45 -7.41 -4.62
CA GLY A 36 11.85 -7.58 -4.22
C GLY A 36 12.70 -8.31 -5.27
N LYS A 37 12.08 -9.20 -6.05
CA LYS A 37 12.75 -9.95 -7.14
C LYS A 37 12.85 -9.15 -8.44
N ILE A 38 11.90 -8.28 -8.70
CA ILE A 38 11.86 -7.45 -9.91
C ILE A 38 12.51 -6.12 -9.55
N CYS A 39 13.62 -5.76 -10.18
CA CYS A 39 14.42 -4.57 -9.85
C CYS A 39 13.73 -3.24 -10.26
N ILE A 40 12.51 -3.02 -9.80
CA ILE A 40 11.66 -1.85 -10.06
C ILE A 40 11.77 -0.92 -8.85
N ASP A 41 12.06 0.35 -9.14
CA ASP A 41 11.98 1.42 -8.15
C ASP A 41 10.50 1.79 -7.88
N LEU A 42 9.98 1.34 -6.74
CA LEU A 42 8.59 1.54 -6.36
C LEU A 42 8.37 2.98 -5.88
N LYS A 43 7.84 3.84 -6.76
CA LYS A 43 7.65 5.27 -6.45
C LYS A 43 6.44 5.58 -5.58
N ARG A 44 5.31 4.89 -5.79
CA ARG A 44 4.04 5.16 -5.10
C ARG A 44 3.28 3.87 -4.83
N ILE A 45 2.70 3.75 -3.64
CA ILE A 45 1.81 2.64 -3.28
C ILE A 45 0.61 3.14 -2.47
N LYS A 46 -0.57 2.62 -2.78
CA LYS A 46 -1.81 2.87 -2.02
C LYS A 46 -2.30 1.56 -1.40
N LEU A 47 -2.32 1.51 -0.07
CA LEU A 47 -2.74 0.33 0.69
C LEU A 47 -4.16 0.49 1.22
N GLY A 48 -4.89 -0.62 1.25
CA GLY A 48 -6.24 -0.69 1.83
C GLY A 48 -6.25 -0.61 3.36
N LYS A 49 -7.46 -0.51 3.93
CA LYS A 49 -7.72 -0.36 5.38
C LYS A 49 -7.14 -1.47 6.27
N TYR A 50 -6.84 -2.64 5.71
CA TYR A 50 -6.32 -3.77 6.48
C TYR A 50 -4.81 -3.71 6.73
N TYR A 51 -4.12 -2.80 6.03
CA TYR A 51 -2.66 -2.64 6.04
C TYR A 51 -2.20 -1.45 6.90
N SER A 52 -3.06 -0.91 7.75
CA SER A 52 -2.81 0.29 8.56
C SER A 52 -2.06 -0.01 9.87
N ASP A 53 -0.94 -0.74 9.81
CA ASP A 53 -0.04 -0.96 10.95
C ASP A 53 1.34 -0.34 10.69
N GLN A 54 1.97 0.23 11.73
CA GLN A 54 3.22 1.01 11.58
C GLN A 54 4.38 0.21 10.99
N ASN A 55 4.42 -1.10 11.26
CA ASN A 55 5.47 -1.99 10.77
C ASN A 55 5.47 -2.12 9.25
N ILE A 56 4.38 -1.75 8.56
CA ILE A 56 4.32 -1.83 7.11
C ILE A 56 5.25 -0.85 6.41
N LEU A 57 5.63 0.23 7.13
CA LEU A 57 6.60 1.21 6.64
C LEU A 57 8.00 0.61 6.48
N GLU A 58 8.31 -0.49 7.17
CA GLU A 58 9.61 -1.15 7.10
C GLU A 58 9.75 -2.00 5.83
N ASN A 59 8.65 -2.27 5.13
CA ASN A 59 8.65 -3.04 3.88
C ASN A 59 9.02 -2.20 2.64
N PHE A 60 9.21 -0.88 2.80
CA PHE A 60 9.41 0.03 1.69
C PHE A 60 10.57 0.98 1.96
N ASN A 61 11.24 1.40 0.89
CA ASN A 61 12.31 2.38 0.96
C ASN A 61 11.74 3.76 1.30
N GLU A 62 12.59 4.64 1.85
CA GLU A 62 12.21 6.02 2.21
C GLU A 62 11.70 6.87 1.04
N ASN A 63 12.11 6.51 -0.19
CA ASN A 63 11.70 7.18 -1.43
C ASN A 63 10.34 6.71 -1.96
N THR A 64 9.77 5.65 -1.41
CA THR A 64 8.43 5.19 -1.79
C THR A 64 7.37 6.05 -1.09
N MET A 65 6.54 6.74 -1.86
CA MET A 65 5.39 7.46 -1.32
C MET A 65 4.25 6.49 -1.02
N ILE A 66 4.00 6.30 0.28
CA ILE A 66 2.97 5.39 0.79
C ILE A 66 1.72 6.18 1.17
N SER A 67 0.56 5.73 0.71
CA SER A 67 -0.76 6.21 1.14
C SER A 67 -1.58 5.03 1.63
N PHE A 68 -2.37 5.18 2.69
CA PHE A 68 -3.29 4.12 3.11
C PHE A 68 -4.54 4.69 3.77
N ILE A 69 -5.64 3.93 3.72
CA ILE A 69 -6.85 4.31 4.45
C ILE A 69 -6.64 3.93 5.92
N PRO A 70 -6.60 4.87 6.87
CA PRO A 70 -6.42 4.53 8.28
C PRO A 70 -7.64 3.75 8.81
N LYS A 71 -7.42 2.86 9.78
CA LYS A 71 -8.52 2.26 10.55
C LYS A 71 -9.12 3.36 11.43
N ARG A 72 -10.41 3.24 11.76
CA ARG A 72 -11.12 4.19 12.65
C ARG A 72 -10.42 4.39 14.00
N ASN A 73 -9.66 3.38 14.44
CA ASN A 73 -8.90 3.39 15.70
C ASN A 73 -7.38 3.53 15.49
N SER A 74 -6.92 3.90 14.30
CA SER A 74 -5.48 4.10 14.04
C SER A 74 -4.96 5.24 14.92
N ARG A 75 -3.95 4.93 15.75
CA ARG A 75 -3.33 5.93 16.62
C ARG A 75 -2.42 6.83 15.79
N ILE A 76 -2.58 8.15 15.96
CA ILE A 76 -1.73 9.20 15.36
C ILE A 76 -0.31 9.19 16.00
N ARG A 77 -0.12 8.49 17.13
CA ARG A 77 1.18 8.31 17.78
C ARG A 77 2.06 7.33 16.99
N GLY A 78 3.23 7.77 16.50
CA GLY A 78 4.19 6.94 15.76
C GLY A 78 5.33 7.77 15.15
N ARG A 79 6.17 7.12 14.32
CA ARG A 79 7.27 7.79 13.57
C ARG A 79 6.73 8.95 12.71
N ARG A 80 7.54 9.99 12.46
CA ARG A 80 7.14 11.21 11.72
C ARG A 80 6.49 10.91 10.36
N ASN A 81 6.99 9.89 9.65
CA ASN A 81 6.45 9.48 8.35
C ASN A 81 5.03 8.89 8.47
N TRP A 82 4.76 8.11 9.53
CA TRP A 82 3.43 7.58 9.84
C TRP A 82 2.40 8.70 10.03
N LYS A 83 2.77 9.72 10.82
CA LYS A 83 1.91 10.87 11.10
C LYS A 83 1.56 11.63 9.81
N LYS A 84 2.56 11.90 8.97
CA LYS A 84 2.36 12.57 7.67
C LYS A 84 1.41 11.82 6.73
N ILE A 85 1.47 10.49 6.72
CA ILE A 85 0.60 9.66 5.87
C ILE A 85 -0.85 9.71 6.37
N ILE A 86 -1.07 9.66 7.68
CA ILE A 86 -2.40 9.81 8.27
C ILE A 86 -2.97 11.19 7.95
N GLU A 87 -2.19 12.26 8.16
CA GLU A 87 -2.62 13.64 7.88
C GLU A 87 -3.05 13.80 6.42
N ARG A 88 -2.22 13.39 5.45
CA ARG A 88 -2.57 13.43 4.02
C ARG A 88 -3.82 12.63 3.68
N SER A 89 -4.00 11.47 4.32
CA SER A 89 -5.16 10.63 4.06
C SER A 89 -6.45 11.22 4.63
N MET A 90 -6.37 12.05 5.67
CA MET A 90 -7.52 12.81 6.20
C MET A 90 -7.85 13.99 5.28
N ASP A 91 -6.85 14.73 4.80
CA ASP A 91 -7.03 15.83 3.85
C ASP A 91 -7.63 15.35 2.51
N ASP A 92 -7.18 14.21 1.99
CA ASP A 92 -7.70 13.57 0.76
C ASP A 92 -9.17 13.08 0.90
N GLN A 93 -9.70 12.96 2.12
CA GLN A 93 -11.11 12.60 2.36
C GLN A 93 -12.02 13.81 2.58
N MET A 94 -11.45 15.01 2.77
CA MET A 94 -12.18 16.25 3.02
C MET A 94 -12.33 17.14 1.77
N ASN A 95 -11.67 16.77 0.67
CA ASN A 95 -11.86 17.32 -0.68
C ASN A 95 -12.59 16.33 -1.58
#